data_AF-M2U1U8-F1
#
_entry.id   AF-M2U1U8-F1
#
_cell.length_a   1.000
_cell.length_b   1.000
_cell.length_c   1.000
_cell.angle_alpha   90.00
_cell.angle_beta   90.00
_cell.angle_gamma   90.00
#
_symmetry.space_group_name_H-M   'P 1'
#
loop_
_entity.id
_entity.type
_entity.pdbx_description
1 polymer ?
#
loop_
_entity_poly.entity_id
_entity_poly.type
_entity_poly.pdbx_seq_one_letter_code
_entity_poly.pdbx_strand_id
1 'polypeptide(L)'
;MAPNTDLSTRAAIVTLKSPFGGKSTAQISTITGIPQRTINEIYRRACRRGFDPNASIIKILPEYLEDAPRAGRPRKREAVQEATPEKSPQRSEEQAHEANKHACIDEEDEV
;
A
#
# COMPACT_ATOMS: atom_id res chain seq x y z
N MET A 1 -22.30 -7.95 -4.99
CA MET A 1 -21.13 -8.49 -4.24
C MET A 1 -20.00 -7.51 -4.44
N ALA A 2 -19.41 -6.99 -3.37
CA ALA A 2 -18.30 -6.06 -3.54
C ALA A 2 -17.11 -6.83 -4.15
N PRO A 3 -16.39 -6.27 -5.15
CA PRO A 3 -15.19 -6.90 -5.67
C PRO A 3 -14.07 -6.65 -4.63
N ASN A 4 -14.23 -7.28 -3.48
CA ASN A 4 -13.23 -7.30 -2.44
C ASN A 4 -12.18 -8.25 -2.98
N THR A 5 -11.17 -7.71 -3.66
CA THR A 5 -10.02 -8.51 -4.08
C THR A 5 -9.52 -9.26 -2.84
N ASP A 6 -9.71 -10.58 -2.81
CA ASP A 6 -9.38 -11.40 -1.66
C ASP A 6 -7.90 -11.23 -1.30
N LEU A 7 -7.54 -11.49 -0.05
CA LEU A 7 -6.16 -11.38 0.41
C LEU A 7 -5.21 -12.17 -0.52
N SER A 8 -5.63 -13.35 -0.96
CA SER A 8 -4.91 -14.21 -1.91
C SER A 8 -4.69 -13.54 -3.26
N THR A 9 -5.70 -12.86 -3.79
CA THR A 9 -5.62 -12.18 -5.09
C THR A 9 -4.70 -10.95 -5.01
N ARG A 10 -4.73 -10.23 -3.88
CA ARG A 10 -3.79 -9.13 -3.62
C ARG A 10 -2.36 -9.64 -3.47
N ALA A 11 -2.17 -10.76 -2.76
CA ALA A 11 -0.87 -11.41 -2.63
C ALA A 11 -0.31 -11.82 -3.99
N ALA A 12 -1.15 -12.43 -4.84
CA ALA A 12 -0.77 -12.80 -6.20
C ALA A 12 -0.36 -11.59 -7.02
N ILE A 13 -1.12 -10.49 -6.97
CA ILE A 13 -0.78 -9.23 -7.66
C ILE A 13 0.58 -8.69 -7.20
N VAL A 14 0.80 -8.57 -5.89
CA VAL A 14 2.05 -8.03 -5.32
C VAL A 14 3.24 -8.91 -5.72
N THR A 15 3.07 -10.23 -5.68
CA THR A 15 4.11 -11.19 -6.09
C THR A 15 4.41 -11.11 -7.58
N LEU A 16 3.39 -11.01 -8.44
CA LEU A 16 3.56 -10.94 -9.89
C LEU A 16 4.21 -9.62 -10.35
N LYS A 17 3.87 -8.50 -9.70
CA LYS A 17 4.43 -7.18 -10.01
C LYS A 17 5.81 -6.96 -9.40
N SER A 18 6.14 -7.67 -8.33
CA SER A 18 7.47 -7.65 -7.72
C SER A 18 8.55 -8.06 -8.75
N PRO A 19 9.80 -7.56 -8.64
CA PRO A 19 10.91 -7.90 -9.54
C PRO A 19 11.09 -9.42 -9.77
N PHE A 20 10.73 -10.23 -8.78
CA PHE A 20 10.75 -11.69 -8.88
C PHE A 20 9.71 -12.26 -9.86
N GLY A 21 8.52 -11.66 -9.93
CA GLY A 21 7.48 -12.02 -10.90
C GLY A 21 7.69 -11.35 -12.27
N GLY A 22 8.27 -10.14 -12.26
CA GLY A 22 8.72 -9.39 -13.44
C GLY A 22 7.61 -9.08 -14.44
N LYS A 23 6.34 -9.13 -14.05
CA LYS A 23 5.21 -8.94 -14.97
C LYS A 23 4.80 -7.49 -15.04
N SER A 24 4.51 -7.02 -16.26
CA SER A 24 3.95 -5.70 -16.45
C SER A 24 2.51 -5.64 -15.93
N THR A 25 2.06 -4.44 -15.57
CA THR A 25 0.70 -4.21 -15.07
C THR A 25 -0.38 -4.67 -16.06
N ALA A 26 -0.11 -4.53 -17.36
CA ALA A 26 -0.99 -4.96 -18.43
C ALA A 26 -1.09 -6.50 -18.53
N GLN A 27 0.04 -7.20 -18.38
CA GLN A 27 0.05 -8.66 -18.34
C GLN A 27 -0.71 -9.18 -17.12
N ILE A 28 -0.49 -8.58 -15.94
CA ILE A 28 -1.19 -8.96 -14.71
C ILE A 28 -2.69 -8.74 -14.87
N SER A 29 -3.10 -7.63 -15.49
CA SER A 29 -4.50 -7.32 -15.78
C SER A 29 -5.14 -8.38 -16.69
N THR A 30 -4.42 -8.82 -17.72
CA THR A 30 -4.86 -9.88 -18.63
C THR A 30 -5.00 -11.24 -17.92
N ILE A 31 -4.05 -11.58 -17.04
CA ILE A 31 -4.04 -12.86 -16.30
C ILE A 31 -5.15 -12.90 -15.23
N THR A 32 -5.32 -11.80 -14.50
CA THR A 32 -6.20 -11.76 -13.32
C THR A 32 -7.60 -11.21 -13.60
N GLY A 33 -7.81 -10.58 -14.76
CA GLY A 33 -9.04 -9.86 -15.09
C GLY A 33 -9.25 -8.57 -14.27
N ILE A 34 -8.25 -8.15 -13.49
CA ILE A 34 -8.36 -6.98 -12.60
C ILE A 34 -7.92 -5.72 -13.36
N PRO A 35 -8.65 -4.60 -13.23
CA PRO A 35 -8.24 -3.34 -13.86
C PRO A 35 -6.84 -2.91 -13.42
N GLN A 36 -6.03 -2.42 -14.37
CA GLN A 36 -4.66 -1.95 -14.11
C GLN A 36 -4.60 -0.91 -12.96
N ARG A 37 -5.61 -0.02 -12.89
CA ARG A 37 -5.75 0.95 -11.80
C ARG A 37 -5.79 0.28 -10.43
N THR A 38 -6.57 -0.79 -10.29
CA THR A 38 -6.71 -1.55 -9.04
C THR A 38 -5.41 -2.28 -8.70
N ILE A 39 -4.73 -2.85 -9.69
CA ILE A 39 -3.41 -3.49 -9.52
C ILE A 39 -2.39 -2.50 -8.96
N ASN A 40 -2.27 -1.33 -9.59
CA ASN A 40 -1.34 -0.29 -9.15
C ASN A 40 -1.69 0.24 -7.75
N GLU A 41 -2.98 0.35 -7.43
CA GLU A 41 -3.42 0.78 -6.11
C GLU A 41 -3.07 -0.25 -5.02
N ILE A 42 -3.29 -1.54 -5.28
CA ILE A 42 -2.89 -2.63 -4.37
C ILE A 42 -1.38 -2.60 -4.13
N TYR A 43 -0.59 -2.49 -5.19
CA TYR A 43 0.86 -2.47 -5.10
C TYR A 43 1.37 -1.25 -4.31
N ARG A 44 0.85 -0.05 -4.60
CA ARG A 44 1.19 1.17 -3.85
C ARG A 44 0.83 1.08 -2.37
N ARG A 45 -0.32 0.47 -2.04
CA ARG A 45 -0.71 0.27 -0.63
C ARG A 45 0.22 -0.70 0.08
N ALA A 46 0.63 -1.79 -0.57
CA ALA A 46 1.60 -2.72 0.00
C ALA A 46 2.93 -2.02 0.29
N CYS A 47 3.48 -1.25 -0.65
CA CYS A 47 4.72 -0.48 -0.44
C CYS A 47 4.60 0.51 0.71
N ARG A 48 3.47 1.24 0.81
CA ARG A 48 3.21 2.17 1.92
C ARG A 48 3.17 1.51 3.30
N ARG A 49 2.95 0.20 3.35
CA ARG A 49 2.87 -0.59 4.59
C ARG A 49 4.16 -1.34 4.91
N GLY A 50 5.22 -1.10 4.15
CA GLY A 50 6.54 -1.67 4.39
C GLY A 50 6.87 -2.90 3.56
N PHE A 51 6.08 -3.22 2.52
CA PHE A 51 6.53 -4.18 1.52
C PHE A 51 7.71 -3.59 0.73
N ASP A 52 8.86 -4.26 0.78
CA ASP A 52 10.05 -3.90 0.00
C ASP A 52 10.19 -4.84 -1.22
N PRO A 53 9.96 -4.33 -2.44
CA PRO A 53 10.09 -5.13 -3.65
C PRO A 53 11.54 -5.47 -4.01
N ASN A 54 12.52 -4.70 -3.51
CA ASN A 54 13.94 -4.86 -3.85
C ASN A 54 14.70 -5.72 -2.84
N ALA A 55 14.02 -6.21 -1.79
CA ALA A 55 14.61 -7.12 -0.83
C ALA A 55 15.03 -8.43 -1.51
N SER A 56 16.17 -8.99 -1.11
CA SER A 56 16.69 -10.26 -1.65
C SER A 56 15.75 -11.46 -1.43
N ILE A 57 14.83 -11.37 -0.46
CA ILE A 57 13.84 -12.38 -0.14
C ILE A 57 12.47 -11.70 -0.11
N ILE A 58 11.52 -12.22 -0.90
CA ILE A 58 10.13 -11.73 -0.88
C ILE A 58 9.47 -12.14 0.44
N LYS A 59 8.95 -11.16 1.16
CA LYS A 59 8.08 -11.38 2.32
C LYS A 59 6.68 -10.86 2.01
N ILE A 60 5.73 -11.77 1.84
CA ILE A 60 4.31 -11.43 1.71
C ILE A 60 3.66 -11.65 3.07
N LEU A 61 3.35 -10.57 3.78
CA LEU A 61 2.64 -10.60 5.06
C LEU A 61 1.21 -10.06 4.91
N PRO A 62 0.23 -10.55 5.71
CA PRO A 62 -1.14 -10.04 5.70
C PRO A 62 -1.23 -8.55 5.95
N GLU A 63 -0.37 -8.02 6.82
CA GLU A 63 -0.27 -6.60 7.20
C GLU A 63 -0.11 -5.66 5.99
N TYR A 64 0.57 -6.12 4.93
CA TYR A 64 0.76 -5.33 3.71
C TYR A 64 -0.52 -5.28 2.86
N LEU A 65 -1.39 -6.29 2.98
CA LEU A 65 -2.50 -6.55 2.06
C LEU A 65 -3.88 -6.20 2.64
N GLU A 66 -4.06 -6.30 3.96
CA GLU A 66 -5.35 -6.12 4.66
C GLU A 66 -5.86 -4.69 4.59
N ASP A 67 -7.11 -4.43 4.22
CA ASP A 67 -7.61 -3.04 4.24
C ASP A 67 -7.61 -2.46 5.66
N ALA A 68 -7.25 -1.19 5.79
CA ALA A 68 -7.39 -0.49 7.06
C ALA A 68 -8.88 -0.52 7.49
N PRO A 69 -9.17 -0.58 8.81
CA PRO A 69 -10.53 -0.47 9.30
C PRO A 69 -11.19 0.74 8.64
N ARG A 70 -12.30 0.53 7.93
CA ARG A 70 -13.03 1.62 7.30
C ARG A 70 -13.45 2.56 8.42
N ALA A 71 -12.89 3.76 8.45
CA ALA A 71 -13.38 4.81 9.34
C ALA A 71 -14.87 4.95 9.03
N GLY A 72 -15.71 4.56 10.00
CA GLY A 72 -17.16 4.60 9.84
C GLY A 72 -17.61 6.03 9.54
N ARG A 73 -18.91 6.19 9.25
CA ARG A 73 -19.50 7.51 9.05
C ARG A 73 -19.05 8.44 10.20
N PRO A 74 -18.41 9.58 9.91
CA PRO A 74 -18.05 10.54 10.94
C PRO A 74 -19.29 10.84 11.78
N ARG A 75 -19.21 10.57 13.09
CA ARG A 75 -20.29 10.91 14.01
C ARG A 75 -20.34 12.43 14.14
N LYS A 76 -21.55 13.01 14.12
CA LYS A 76 -21.78 14.44 14.34
C LYS A 76 -21.13 14.81 15.69
N ARG A 77 -20.11 15.68 15.65
CA ARG A 77 -19.49 16.22 16.86
C ARG A 77 -20.47 17.24 17.44
N GLU A 78 -21.01 16.97 18.62
CA GLU A 78 -21.58 18.03 19.44
C GLU A 78 -20.41 18.85 20.01
N ALA A 79 -20.47 20.17 19.84
CA ALA A 79 -19.41 21.07 20.24
C ALA A 79 -19.35 21.16 21.76
N VAL A 80 -18.52 20.33 22.40
CA VAL A 80 -18.07 20.56 23.77
C VAL A 80 -16.81 21.38 23.69
N GLN A 81 -16.92 22.63 24.13
CA GLN A 81 -15.80 23.55 24.30
C GLN A 81 -15.00 23.15 25.53
N GLU A 82 -13.68 23.35 25.41
CA GLU A 82 -12.73 23.66 26.48
C GLU A 82 -12.27 22.53 27.43
N ALA A 83 -11.04 22.07 27.24
CA ALA A 83 -9.92 22.39 28.14
C ALA A 83 -8.63 21.70 27.68
N THR A 84 -7.62 22.49 27.33
CA THR A 84 -6.22 22.08 27.23
C THR A 84 -5.70 21.68 28.62
N PRO A 85 -4.78 20.72 28.75
CA PRO A 85 -3.44 21.13 29.17
C PRO A 85 -2.27 20.37 28.48
N GLU A 86 -1.08 20.91 28.77
CA GLU A 86 0.23 20.77 28.14
C GLU A 86 0.97 19.41 28.18
N LYS A 87 1.81 19.23 27.14
CA LYS A 87 3.20 18.70 27.04
C LYS A 87 3.66 17.57 28.00
N SER A 88 4.36 16.54 27.52
CA SER A 88 5.82 16.51 27.20
C SER A 88 6.25 15.08 26.72
N PRO A 89 7.55 14.74 26.48
CA PRO A 89 8.36 14.99 25.29
C PRO A 89 8.94 13.73 24.59
N GLN A 90 9.25 13.89 23.29
CA GLN A 90 10.28 13.26 22.43
C GLN A 90 10.79 11.83 22.69
N ARG A 91 10.70 10.97 21.66
CA ARG A 91 11.81 10.08 21.26
C ARG A 91 11.84 9.90 19.73
N SER A 92 12.90 10.44 19.14
CA SER A 92 13.53 10.13 17.85
C SER A 92 13.33 8.67 17.41
N GLU A 93 13.09 8.37 16.13
CA GLU A 93 14.17 8.26 15.13
C GLU A 93 13.70 8.63 13.71
N GLU A 94 14.15 9.80 13.24
CA GLU A 94 14.43 10.05 11.83
C GLU A 94 15.71 9.28 11.47
N GLN A 95 15.59 8.21 10.67
CA GLN A 95 16.61 7.76 9.71
C GLN A 95 16.11 6.56 8.90
N ALA A 96 15.52 6.85 7.73
CA ALA A 96 15.57 6.04 6.50
C ALA A 96 14.70 6.61 5.34
N HIS A 97 14.16 7.83 5.45
CA HIS A 97 13.25 8.40 4.43
C HIS A 97 13.93 8.89 3.12
N GLU A 98 15.24 8.75 2.94
CA GLU A 98 15.92 9.33 1.78
C GLU A 98 16.21 8.34 0.62
N ALA A 99 16.04 7.03 0.80
CA ALA A 99 16.40 6.06 -0.25
C ALA A 99 15.21 5.53 -1.09
N ASN A 100 13.96 5.75 -0.68
CA ASN A 100 12.78 5.19 -1.37
C ASN A 100 11.83 6.26 -1.90
N LYS A 101 12.40 7.33 -2.48
CA LYS A 101 11.62 8.28 -3.29
C LYS A 101 11.60 7.90 -4.78
N HIS A 102 12.47 6.99 -5.20
CA HIS A 102 12.66 6.65 -6.62
C HIS A 102 12.16 5.26 -7.05
N ALA A 103 11.79 4.35 -6.13
CA ALA A 103 11.41 2.98 -6.52
C ALA A 103 9.91 2.80 -6.86
N CYS A 104 9.09 3.85 -6.72
CA CYS A 104 7.64 3.80 -6.95
C CYS A 104 7.18 4.63 -8.17
N ILE A 105 8.12 5.21 -8.91
CA ILE A 105 7.84 5.91 -10.17
C ILE A 105 8.18 4.91 -11.26
N ASP A 106 7.15 4.40 -11.94
CA ASP A 106 7.33 3.71 -13.21
C ASP A 106 7.89 4.77 -14.18
N GLU A 107 9.21 4.74 -14.43
CA GLU A 107 9.82 5.46 -15.56
C GLU A 107 9.27 4.81 -16.84
N GLU A 108 8.27 5.51 -17.38
CA GLU A 108 7.85 5.65 -18.77
C GLU A 108 7.93 4.40 -19.66
N ASP A 109 6.74 3.86 -19.99
CA ASP A 109 6.49 3.18 -21.26
C ASP A 109 6.78 4.17 -22.41
N GLU A 110 7.95 4.09 -23.04
CA GLU A 110 8.14 4.62 -24.40
C GLU A 110 7.64 3.60 -25.44
N VAL A 111 6.50 3.98 -26.04
CA VAL A 111 5.93 3.68 -27.38
C VAL A 111 6.08 2.27 -27.97
#